data_AF-A0A921LRC3-F1
#
_entry.id   AF-A0A921LRC3-F1
#
_cell.length_a   1.000
_cell.length_b   1.000
_cell.length_c   1.000
_cell.angle_alpha   90.00
_cell.angle_beta   90.00
_cell.angle_gamma   90.00
#
_symmetry.space_group_name_H-M   'P 1'
#
loop_
_entity.id
_entity.type
_entity.pdbx_description
1 polymer ?
#
loop_
_entity_poly.entity_id
_entity_poly.type
_entity_poly.pdbx_seq_one_letter_code
_entity_poly.pdbx_strand_id
1 'polypeptide(L)' 'GDVGAVKAATDAGAAAATKVGELVSVHVIPRPHTEVEGILPHVG' A
#
# COMPACT_ATOMS: atom_id res chain seq x y z
N GLY A 1 -8.50 6.20 -1.06
CA GLY A 1 -9.63 5.55 -0.36
C GLY A 1 -9.45 5.68 1.13
N ASP A 2 -10.47 5.34 1.92
CA ASP A 2 -10.37 5.40 3.38
C ASP A 2 -9.31 4.44 3.92
N VAL A 3 -8.68 4.81 5.03
CA VAL A 3 -7.56 4.06 5.64
C VAL A 3 -7.93 2.59 5.88
N GLY A 4 -9.17 2.31 6.28
CA GLY A 4 -9.66 0.94 6.49
C GLY A 4 -9.68 0.11 5.21
N ALA A 5 -10.10 0.69 4.09
CA ALA A 5 -10.10 0.01 2.80
C ALA A 5 -8.67 -0.25 2.31
N VAL A 6 -7.77 0.73 2.44
CA VAL A 6 -6.35 0.60 2.07
C VAL A 6 -5.69 -0.49 2.92
N LYS A 7 -5.97 -0.53 4.22
CA LYS A 7 -5.45 -1.57 5.10
C LYS A 7 -5.93 -2.97 4.71
N ALA A 8 -7.23 -3.14 4.47
CA ALA A 8 -7.78 -4.43 4.04
C ALA A 8 -7.18 -4.91 2.71
N ALA A 9 -7.02 -4.01 1.74
CA ALA A 9 -6.41 -4.31 0.45
C ALA A 9 -4.95 -4.75 0.62
N THR A 10 -4.19 -4.04 1.46
CA THR A 10 -2.77 -4.34 1.66
C THR A 10 -2.57 -5.63 2.44
N ASP A 11 -3.39 -5.90 3.46
CA ASP A 11 -3.36 -7.15 4.23
C ASP A 11 -3.71 -8.36 3.34
N ALA A 12 -4.69 -8.22 2.44
CA ALA A 12 -5.04 -9.26 1.46
C ALA A 12 -3.91 -9.48 0.44
N GLY A 13 -3.31 -8.41 -0.07
CA GLY A 13 -2.18 -8.47 -1.00
C GLY A 13 -0.95 -9.13 -0.37
N ALA A 14 -0.65 -8.82 0.89
CA ALA A 14 0.42 -9.43 1.67
C ALA A 14 0.24 -10.95 1.78
N ALA A 15 -0.96 -11.38 2.18
CA ALA A 15 -1.29 -12.80 2.30
C ALA A 15 -1.22 -13.55 0.97
N ALA A 16 -1.52 -12.89 -0.14
CA ALA A 16 -1.34 -13.45 -1.47
C ALA A 16 0.15 -13.52 -1.85
N ALA A 17 0.89 -12.42 -1.70
CA ALA A 17 2.31 -12.32 -2.08
C ALA A 17 3.18 -13.37 -1.37
N THR A 18 2.97 -13.60 -0.08
CA THR A 18 3.69 -14.64 0.70
C THR A 18 3.45 -16.06 0.17
N LYS A 19 2.36 -16.32 -0.56
CA LYS A 19 2.08 -17.63 -1.16
C LYS A 19 2.81 -17.82 -2.49
N VAL A 20 3.11 -16.73 -3.19
CA VAL A 20 3.74 -16.77 -4.53
C VAL A 20 5.26 -16.60 -4.43
N GLY A 21 5.76 -16.00 -3.34
CA GLY A 21 7.19 -15.79 -3.13
C GLY A 21 7.49 -15.10 -1.80
N GLU A 22 8.64 -14.43 -1.72
CA GLU A 22 9.07 -13.71 -0.52
C GLU A 22 8.49 -12.29 -0.49
N LEU A 23 7.77 -11.98 0.58
CA LEU A 23 7.26 -10.64 0.85
C LEU A 23 8.29 -9.85 1.65
N VAL A 24 8.83 -8.78 1.08
CA VAL A 24 9.85 -7.95 1.74
C VAL A 24 9.23 -6.95 2.72
N SER A 25 8.19 -6.22 2.31
CA SER A 25 7.56 -5.22 3.18
C SER A 25 6.11 -4.91 2.78
N VAL A 26 5.35 -4.46 3.79
CA VAL A 26 3.97 -4.00 3.68
C VAL A 26 3.83 -2.76 4.53
N HIS A 27 3.33 -1.67 3.96
CA HIS A 27 3.16 -0.43 4.69
C HIS A 27 1.94 0.34 4.19
N VAL A 28 1.18 0.89 5.14
CA VAL A 28 0.07 1.80 4.88
C VAL A 28 0.41 3.12 5.52
N ILE A 29 0.33 4.19 4.75
CA ILE A 29 0.53 5.57 5.22
C ILE A 29 -0.86 6.25 5.20
N PRO A 30 -1.53 6.39 6.35
CA PRO A 30 -2.89 6.94 6.40
C PRO A 30 -3.00 8.41 5.95
N ARG A 31 -1.94 9.19 6.16
CA ARG A 31 -1.87 10.60 5.81
C ARG A 31 -0.45 10.94 5.35
N PRO A 32 -0.11 10.71 4.07
CA PRO A 32 1.19 11.11 3.54
C PRO A 32 1.34 12.63 3.62
N HIS A 33 2.58 13.09 3.79
CA HIS A 33 2.88 14.51 3.68
C HIS A 33 2.73 14.95 2.21
N THR A 34 2.32 16.19 1.96
CA THR A 34 2.04 16.70 0.59
C THR A 34 3.24 16.61 -0.34
N GLU A 35 4.46 16.76 0.18
CA GLU A 35 5.69 16.58 -0.60
C GLU A 35 5.88 15.15 -1.14
N VAL A 36 5.28 14.15 -0.50
CA VAL A 36 5.33 12.75 -0.94
C VAL A 36 4.44 12.55 -2.17
N GLU A 37 3.35 13.32 -2.32
CA GLU A 37 2.46 13.19 -3.48
C GLU A 37 3.17 13.52 -4.79
N GLY A 38 4.10 14.47 -4.79
CA GLY A 38 4.86 14.87 -5.98
C GLY A 38 5.83 13.79 -6.51
N ILE A 39 6.22 12.83 -5.67
CA ILE A 39 7.09 11.71 -6.06
C ILE A 39 6.32 10.41 -6.30
N LEU A 40 5.05 10.36 -5.89
CA LEU A 40 4.21 9.18 -6.11
C LEU A 40 3.75 9.13 -7.58
N PRO A 41 3.65 7.93 -8.17
CA PRO A 41 3.17 7.78 -9.54
C PRO A 41 1.69 8.15 -9.63
N HIS A 42 1.35 9.03 -10.56
CA HIS A 42 -0.04 9.30 -10.94
C HIS A 42 -0.47 8.30 -12.02
N VAL A 43 -1.45 7.45 -11.69
CA VAL A 43 -2.10 6.60 -12.70
C VAL A 43 -3.08 7.49 -13.46
N GLY A 44 -2.77 7.76 -14.73
CA GLY A 44 -3.63 8.53 -15.64
C GLY A 44 -4.89 7.79 -16.07
#